data_AF-A0A7C6BFD0-F1
#
_entry.id   AF-A0A7C6BFD0-F1
#
_cell.length_a   1.000
_cell.length_b   1.000
_cell.length_c   1.000
_cell.angle_alpha   90.00
_cell.angle_beta   90.00
_cell.angle_gamma   90.00
#
_symmetry.space_group_name_H-M   'P 1'
#
loop_
_entity.id
_entity.type
_entity.pdbx_description
1 polymer ?
#
loop_
_entity_poly.entity_id
_entity_poly.type
_entity_poly.pdbx_seq_one_letter_code
_entity_poly.pdbx_strand_id
1 'polypeptide(L)'
;MRTKNVAYGSLATALLSVVTMLSGLIIPRQIILAFGSEVNGIANSITQFISYFTLLEAGLAGSAIFSLYKPLATKDKPVINGILSASKQYYNRIALLYLGGVVLFSIIFSVVGTDILSQGDLLLLSLAIGLGGVLEFSTMAKYRVLLTAAQKTYVVALATSVSIAVKVIVLYIALYLESGIILIKALTGLTILVRSLILYIYVKRNFRHVSFTEKPNKEALQQRGDVLLRQLLSSVQRAFP
;
A
#
# COMPACT_ATOMS: atom_id res chain seq x y z
N MET A 1 0.85 27.10 -11.82
CA MET A 1 0.49 26.17 -10.73
C MET A 1 0.89 24.71 -10.99
N ARG A 2 0.75 24.19 -12.22
CA ARG A 2 1.15 22.80 -12.58
C ARG A 2 2.64 22.49 -12.33
N THR A 3 3.56 23.35 -12.78
CA THR A 3 5.02 23.14 -12.64
C THR A 3 5.49 23.09 -11.18
N LYS A 4 4.91 23.91 -10.29
CA LYS A 4 5.24 23.91 -8.86
C LYS A 4 4.81 22.61 -8.17
N ASN A 5 3.61 22.11 -8.44
CA ASN A 5 3.14 20.84 -7.86
C ASN A 5 3.95 19.65 -8.37
N VAL A 6 4.40 19.68 -9.64
CA VAL A 6 5.29 18.66 -10.20
C VAL A 6 6.65 18.69 -9.49
N ALA A 7 7.25 19.87 -9.30
CA ALA A 7 8.52 20.01 -8.58
C ALA A 7 8.41 19.54 -7.11
N TYR A 8 7.34 19.92 -6.39
CA TYR A 8 7.08 19.39 -5.05
C TYR A 8 6.86 17.88 -5.04
N GLY A 9 6.19 17.34 -6.07
CA GLY A 9 6.04 15.91 -6.30
C GLY A 9 7.39 15.21 -6.40
N SER A 10 8.26 15.69 -7.27
CA SER A 10 9.60 15.16 -7.49
C SER A 10 10.48 15.19 -6.23
N LEU A 11 10.49 16.31 -5.51
CA LEU A 11 11.23 16.44 -4.25
C LEU A 11 10.69 15.50 -3.17
N ALA A 12 9.37 15.40 -3.03
CA ALA A 12 8.76 14.51 -2.06
C ALA A 12 9.02 13.02 -2.40
N THR A 13 9.04 12.66 -3.69
CA THR A 13 9.43 11.30 -4.10
C THR A 13 10.90 11.03 -3.87
N ALA A 14 11.79 12.02 -4.07
CA ALA A 14 13.21 11.87 -3.75
C ALA A 14 13.43 11.64 -2.25
N LEU A 15 12.74 12.41 -1.41
CA LEU A 15 12.75 12.20 0.05
C LEU A 15 12.24 10.80 0.41
N LEU A 16 11.13 10.36 -0.18
CA LEU A 16 10.60 9.02 0.04
C LEU A 16 11.61 7.94 -0.35
N SER A 17 12.31 8.09 -1.48
CA SER A 17 13.36 7.14 -1.90
C SER A 17 14.49 7.05 -0.88
N VAL A 18 14.96 8.19 -0.36
CA VAL A 18 16.01 8.21 0.67
C VAL A 18 15.53 7.54 1.96
N VAL A 19 14.34 7.89 2.45
CA VAL A 19 13.75 7.29 3.65
C VAL A 19 13.57 5.77 3.49
N THR A 20 13.09 5.35 2.32
CA THR A 20 12.90 3.93 1.99
C THR A 20 14.25 3.20 1.97
N MET A 21 15.25 3.76 1.29
CA MET A 21 16.61 3.20 1.22
C MET A 21 17.21 3.04 2.62
N LEU A 22 17.17 4.08 3.45
CA LEU A 22 17.70 4.02 4.82
C LEU A 22 16.94 2.99 5.66
N SER A 23 15.61 2.96 5.59
CA SER A 23 14.81 1.96 6.29
C SER A 23 15.08 0.53 5.82
N GLY A 24 15.35 0.35 4.52
CA GLY A 24 15.70 -0.93 3.91
C GLY A 24 17.06 -1.47 4.35
N LEU A 25 17.94 -0.61 4.87
CA LEU A 25 19.20 -1.02 5.48
C LEU A 25 19.06 -1.24 6.99
N ILE A 26 18.34 -0.35 7.67
CA ILE A 26 18.19 -0.37 9.13
C ILE A 26 17.35 -1.57 9.58
N ILE A 27 16.16 -1.77 8.98
CA ILE A 27 15.20 -2.78 9.45
C ILE A 27 15.80 -4.19 9.36
N PRO A 28 16.34 -4.66 8.21
CA PRO A 28 16.89 -6.01 8.14
C PRO A 28 18.08 -6.20 9.09
N ARG A 29 18.96 -5.20 9.22
CA ARG A 29 20.09 -5.27 10.15
C ARG A 29 19.64 -5.51 11.59
N GLN A 30 18.63 -4.77 12.06
CA GLN A 30 18.16 -4.91 13.43
C GLN A 30 17.45 -6.26 13.67
N ILE A 31 16.67 -6.74 12.69
CA ILE A 31 16.03 -8.05 12.78
C ILE A 31 17.08 -9.18 12.80
N ILE A 32 18.13 -9.10 11.98
CA ILE A 32 19.21 -10.09 11.96
C ILE A 32 19.96 -10.12 13.30
N LEU A 33 20.25 -8.95 13.88
CA LEU A 33 20.95 -8.87 15.17
C LEU A 33 20.13 -9.46 16.32
N ALA A 34 18.80 -9.31 16.30
CA ALA A 34 17.93 -9.77 17.38
C ALA A 34 17.44 -11.22 17.21
N PHE A 35 17.19 -11.67 15.98
CA PHE A 35 16.53 -12.96 15.70
C PHE A 35 17.33 -13.88 14.77
N GLY A 36 18.49 -13.44 14.26
CA GLY A 36 19.30 -14.20 13.31
C GLY A 36 18.86 -14.05 11.85
N SER A 37 19.77 -14.45 10.95
CA SER A 37 19.57 -14.34 9.50
C SER A 37 18.52 -15.30 8.96
N GLU A 38 18.35 -16.46 9.57
CA GLU A 38 17.41 -17.49 9.12
C GLU A 38 15.96 -17.03 9.33
N VAL A 39 15.64 -16.51 10.52
CA VAL A 39 14.33 -15.92 10.83
C VAL A 39 14.03 -14.72 9.92
N ASN A 40 15.02 -13.86 9.68
CA ASN A 40 14.88 -12.76 8.72
C ASN A 40 14.62 -13.27 7.29
N GLY A 41 15.30 -14.36 6.88
CA GLY A 41 15.09 -15.04 5.60
C GLY A 41 13.65 -15.53 5.45
N ILE A 42 13.13 -16.23 6.46
CA ILE A 42 11.73 -16.70 6.50
C ILE A 42 10.76 -15.52 6.36
N ALA A 43 10.94 -14.46 7.16
CA ALA A 43 10.07 -13.28 7.11
C ALA A 43 10.11 -12.57 5.75
N ASN A 44 11.29 -12.53 5.10
CA ASN A 44 11.43 -11.94 3.76
C ASN A 44 10.74 -12.80 2.69
N SER A 45 10.89 -14.12 2.74
CA SER A 45 10.19 -15.05 1.82
C SER A 45 8.68 -14.92 1.91
N ILE A 46 8.14 -14.87 3.14
CA ILE A 46 6.71 -14.59 3.39
C ILE A 46 6.32 -13.25 2.75
N THR A 47 7.09 -12.20 3.01
CA THR A 47 6.80 -10.85 2.50
C THR A 47 6.77 -10.84 0.98
N GLN A 48 7.76 -11.47 0.32
CA GLN A 48 7.86 -11.56 -1.13
C GLN A 48 6.66 -12.26 -1.74
N PHE A 49 6.24 -13.40 -1.19
CA PHE A 49 5.08 -14.12 -1.68
C PHE A 49 3.81 -13.27 -1.55
N ILE A 50 3.60 -12.68 -0.37
CA ILE A 50 2.45 -11.82 -0.09
C ILE A 50 2.40 -10.60 -1.02
N SER A 51 3.55 -10.02 -1.39
CA SER A 51 3.59 -8.90 -2.35
C SER A 51 3.06 -9.25 -3.74
N TYR A 52 3.01 -10.53 -4.15
CA TYR A 52 2.34 -10.91 -5.40
C TYR A 52 0.84 -10.65 -5.37
N PHE A 53 0.19 -10.65 -4.20
CA PHE A 53 -1.23 -10.28 -4.11
C PHE A 53 -1.49 -8.81 -4.43
N THR A 54 -0.46 -7.96 -4.52
CA THR A 54 -0.62 -6.61 -5.06
C THR A 54 -1.05 -6.60 -6.53
N LEU A 55 -0.80 -7.68 -7.26
CA LEU A 55 -1.29 -7.86 -8.63
C LEU A 55 -2.82 -7.91 -8.70
N LEU A 56 -3.52 -8.22 -7.61
CA LEU A 56 -4.99 -8.15 -7.55
C LEU A 56 -5.52 -6.73 -7.78
N GLU A 57 -4.69 -5.69 -7.56
CA GLU A 57 -5.02 -4.30 -7.87
C GLU A 57 -4.63 -3.90 -9.32
N ALA A 58 -3.84 -4.70 -10.02
CA ALA A 58 -3.29 -4.32 -11.32
C ALA A 58 -4.39 -3.81 -12.28
N GLY A 59 -4.17 -2.63 -12.87
CA GLY A 59 -5.10 -2.02 -13.83
C GLY A 59 -6.23 -1.20 -13.23
N LEU A 60 -6.67 -1.51 -12.02
CA LEU A 60 -7.72 -0.77 -11.34
C LEU A 60 -7.31 0.67 -11.04
N ALA A 61 -6.15 0.83 -10.38
CA ALA A 61 -5.67 2.14 -9.98
C ALA A 61 -5.51 3.07 -11.19
N GLY A 62 -4.93 2.55 -12.27
CA GLY A 62 -4.74 3.29 -13.52
C GLY A 62 -6.07 3.70 -14.16
N SER A 63 -7.04 2.77 -14.27
CA SER A 63 -8.37 3.06 -14.81
C SER A 63 -9.12 4.10 -13.97
N ALA A 64 -9.10 3.96 -12.65
CA ALA A 64 -9.76 4.92 -11.76
C ALA A 64 -9.11 6.32 -11.82
N ILE A 65 -7.78 6.40 -11.88
CA ILE A 65 -7.05 7.67 -12.03
C ILE A 65 -7.39 8.32 -13.39
N PHE A 66 -7.37 7.54 -14.48
CA PHE A 66 -7.68 8.06 -15.81
C PHE A 66 -9.10 8.60 -15.91
N SER A 67 -10.08 7.84 -15.40
CA SER A 67 -11.49 8.23 -15.37
C SER A 67 -11.75 9.48 -14.52
N LEU A 68 -10.88 9.80 -13.56
CA LEU A 68 -10.98 11.01 -12.74
C LEU A 68 -10.38 12.27 -13.39
N TYR A 69 -9.53 12.16 -14.41
CA TYR A 69 -8.88 13.34 -15.00
C TYR A 69 -9.88 14.34 -15.61
N LYS A 70 -10.82 13.85 -16.42
CA LYS A 70 -11.83 14.71 -17.07
C LYS A 70 -12.80 15.32 -16.04
N PRO A 71 -13.44 14.53 -15.13
CA PRO A 71 -14.33 15.08 -14.11
C PRO A 71 -13.67 16.08 -13.15
N LEU A 72 -12.39 15.87 -12.79
CA LEU A 72 -11.64 16.84 -11.96
C LEU A 72 -11.39 18.16 -12.69
N ALA A 73 -11.13 18.12 -14.00
CA ALA A 73 -10.94 19.32 -14.80
C ALA A 73 -12.24 20.12 -14.97
N THR A 74 -13.38 19.43 -15.14
CA THR A 74 -14.71 20.05 -15.28
C THR A 74 -15.40 20.35 -13.96
N LYS A 75 -14.80 19.96 -12.82
CA LYS A 75 -15.36 20.09 -11.45
C LYS A 75 -16.74 19.42 -11.30
N ASP A 76 -16.97 18.32 -12.02
CA ASP A 76 -18.21 17.55 -11.99
C ASP A 76 -18.28 16.66 -10.73
N LYS A 77 -18.82 17.24 -9.65
CA LYS A 77 -18.86 16.60 -8.31
C LYS A 77 -19.59 15.25 -8.30
N PRO A 78 -20.81 15.11 -8.88
CA PRO A 78 -21.50 13.82 -8.93
C PRO A 78 -20.66 12.72 -9.59
N VAL A 79 -20.02 13.02 -10.72
CA VAL A 79 -19.21 12.03 -11.44
C VAL A 79 -17.95 11.66 -10.65
N ILE A 80 -17.28 12.64 -10.03
CA ILE A 80 -16.12 12.38 -9.15
C ILE A 80 -16.52 11.44 -8.01
N ASN A 81 -17.61 11.74 -7.30
CA ASN A 81 -18.05 10.97 -6.14
C ASN A 81 -18.51 9.56 -6.55
N GLY A 82 -19.17 9.42 -7.70
CA GLY A 82 -19.55 8.12 -8.27
C GLY A 82 -18.34 7.22 -8.58
N ILE A 83 -17.27 7.78 -9.17
CA ILE A 83 -16.03 7.04 -9.49
C ILE A 83 -15.28 6.65 -8.20
N LEU A 84 -15.20 7.56 -7.23
CA LEU A 84 -14.54 7.30 -5.94
C LEU A 84 -15.27 6.25 -5.11
N SER A 85 -16.61 6.27 -5.12
CA SER A 85 -17.44 5.25 -4.49
C SER A 85 -17.26 3.88 -5.14
N ALA A 86 -17.26 3.81 -6.48
CA ALA A 86 -16.98 2.58 -7.21
C ALA A 86 -15.57 2.03 -6.94
N SER A 87 -14.57 2.91 -6.89
CA SER A 87 -13.20 2.58 -6.53
C SER A 87 -13.14 1.99 -5.12
N LYS A 88 -13.77 2.64 -4.12
CA LYS A 88 -13.83 2.16 -2.73
C LYS A 88 -14.45 0.76 -2.64
N GLN A 89 -15.60 0.52 -3.28
CA GLN A 89 -16.23 -0.81 -3.24
C GLN A 89 -15.32 -1.88 -3.84
N TYR A 90 -14.64 -1.56 -4.94
CA TYR A 90 -13.76 -2.52 -5.58
C TYR A 90 -12.50 -2.79 -4.75
N TYR A 91 -11.90 -1.76 -4.15
CA TYR A 91 -10.78 -1.92 -3.23
C TYR A 91 -11.14 -2.74 -1.98
N ASN A 92 -12.35 -2.59 -1.44
CA ASN A 92 -12.82 -3.43 -0.35
C ASN A 92 -12.95 -4.90 -0.77
N ARG A 93 -13.37 -5.18 -2.02
CA ARG A 93 -13.40 -6.55 -2.56
C ARG A 93 -12.00 -7.12 -2.73
N ILE A 94 -11.05 -6.33 -3.25
CA ILE A 94 -9.64 -6.74 -3.32
C ILE A 94 -9.09 -7.02 -1.93
N ALA A 95 -9.37 -6.15 -0.94
CA ALA A 95 -8.91 -6.35 0.43
C ALA A 95 -9.42 -7.68 1.02
N LEU A 96 -10.66 -8.07 0.71
CA LEU A 96 -11.22 -9.36 1.12
C LEU A 96 -10.55 -10.54 0.41
N LEU A 97 -10.34 -10.45 -0.91
CA LEU A 97 -9.61 -11.48 -1.68
C LEU A 97 -8.17 -11.63 -1.19
N TYR A 98 -7.50 -10.51 -0.95
CA TYR A 98 -6.16 -10.46 -0.39
C TYR A 98 -6.11 -11.11 0.99
N LEU A 99 -7.07 -10.80 1.88
CA LEU A 99 -7.16 -11.43 3.21
C LEU A 99 -7.32 -12.95 3.09
N GLY A 100 -8.22 -13.42 2.23
CA GLY A 100 -8.38 -14.85 1.96
C GLY A 100 -7.11 -15.50 1.45
N GLY A 101 -6.40 -14.83 0.53
CA GLY A 101 -5.11 -15.28 0.01
C GLY A 101 -4.03 -15.37 1.09
N VAL A 102 -3.94 -14.36 1.98
CA VAL A 102 -3.00 -14.37 3.11
C VAL A 102 -3.34 -15.50 4.09
N VAL A 103 -4.60 -15.70 4.44
CA VAL A 103 -5.01 -16.78 5.36
C VAL A 103 -4.68 -18.14 4.76
N LEU A 104 -5.04 -18.38 3.49
CA LEU A 104 -4.73 -19.61 2.79
C LEU A 104 -3.23 -19.85 2.71
N PHE A 105 -2.46 -18.84 2.32
CA PHE A 105 -1.00 -18.91 2.29
C PHE A 105 -0.41 -19.22 3.66
N SER A 106 -0.90 -18.58 4.72
CA SER A 106 -0.41 -18.77 6.09
C SER A 106 -0.61 -20.21 6.57
N ILE A 107 -1.76 -20.81 6.24
CA ILE A 107 -2.05 -22.22 6.55
C ILE A 107 -1.11 -23.14 5.76
N ILE A 108 -0.97 -22.93 4.45
CA ILE A 108 -0.12 -23.77 3.60
C ILE A 108 1.35 -23.67 4.04
N PHE A 109 1.84 -22.46 4.27
CA PHE A 109 3.23 -22.20 4.66
C PHE A 109 3.55 -22.77 6.04
N SER A 110 2.59 -22.72 6.97
CA SER A 110 2.71 -23.31 8.30
C SER A 110 2.93 -24.83 8.28
N VAL A 111 2.40 -25.55 7.27
CA VAL A 111 2.51 -27.01 7.19
C VAL A 111 3.90 -27.46 6.73
N VAL A 112 4.61 -26.63 5.95
CA VAL A 112 5.97 -26.93 5.50
C VAL A 112 6.91 -27.15 6.69
N GLY A 113 6.71 -26.38 7.77
CA GLY A 113 7.54 -26.43 8.96
C GLY A 113 8.96 -25.91 8.70
N THR A 114 9.64 -25.52 9.78
CA THR A 114 11.08 -25.22 9.76
C THR A 114 11.69 -25.70 11.06
N ASP A 115 13.00 -25.95 11.08
CA ASP A 115 13.70 -26.36 12.31
C ASP A 115 13.79 -25.23 13.35
N ILE A 116 13.54 -23.99 12.94
CA ILE A 116 13.75 -22.77 13.75
C ILE A 116 12.45 -22.26 14.36
N LEU A 117 11.36 -22.28 13.58
CA LEU A 117 10.05 -21.78 13.98
C LEU A 117 9.02 -22.90 13.93
N SER A 118 8.21 -23.00 14.98
CA SER A 118 7.11 -23.95 15.03
C SER A 118 6.06 -23.63 13.95
N GLN A 119 5.23 -24.61 13.61
CA GLN A 119 4.13 -24.40 12.67
C GLN A 119 3.22 -23.24 13.13
N GLY A 120 2.93 -23.15 14.43
CA GLY A 120 2.16 -22.05 15.00
C GLY A 120 2.83 -20.68 14.82
N ASP A 121 4.15 -20.60 15.00
CA ASP A 121 4.90 -19.36 14.81
C ASP A 121 4.91 -18.93 13.34
N LEU A 122 5.07 -19.87 12.41
CA LEU A 122 5.01 -19.61 10.97
C LEU A 122 3.62 -19.10 10.55
N LEU A 123 2.55 -19.69 11.08
CA LEU A 123 1.18 -19.25 10.86
C LEU A 123 0.96 -17.82 11.38
N LEU A 124 1.36 -17.55 12.62
CA LEU A 124 1.16 -16.23 13.23
C LEU A 124 2.04 -15.16 12.58
N LEU A 125 3.28 -15.49 12.22
CA LEU A 125 4.21 -14.58 11.54
C LEU A 125 3.69 -14.20 10.15
N SER A 126 3.19 -15.17 9.39
CA SER A 126 2.65 -14.93 8.05
C SER A 126 1.37 -14.08 8.09
N LEU A 127 0.47 -14.34 9.05
CA LEU A 127 -0.68 -13.46 9.30
C LEU A 127 -0.24 -12.05 9.71
N ALA A 128 0.72 -11.91 10.64
CA ALA A 128 1.20 -10.62 11.11
C ALA A 128 1.79 -9.76 9.97
N ILE A 129 2.56 -10.37 9.07
CA ILE A 129 3.11 -9.70 7.87
C ILE A 129 1.99 -9.35 6.90
N GLY A 130 1.07 -10.28 6.64
CA GLY A 130 0.03 -10.11 5.62
C GLY A 130 -1.05 -9.09 5.97
N LEU A 131 -1.45 -9.00 7.24
CA LEU A 131 -2.51 -8.08 7.70
C LEU A 131 -2.24 -6.62 7.34
N GLY A 132 -0.97 -6.19 7.31
CA GLY A 132 -0.59 -4.84 6.89
C GLY A 132 -1.09 -4.49 5.48
N GLY A 133 -1.06 -5.44 4.55
CA GLY A 133 -1.54 -5.23 3.18
C GLY A 133 -3.06 -5.14 3.07
N VAL A 134 -3.81 -5.88 3.91
CA VAL A 134 -5.29 -5.77 3.99
C VAL A 134 -5.68 -4.35 4.39
N LEU A 135 -4.99 -3.77 5.38
CA LEU A 135 -5.19 -2.41 5.83
C LEU A 135 -4.83 -1.40 4.73
N GLU A 136 -3.77 -1.65 3.97
CA GLU A 136 -3.42 -0.82 2.81
C GLU A 136 -4.56 -0.81 1.77
N PHE A 137 -5.01 -1.96 1.27
CA PHE A 137 -6.08 -1.99 0.26
C PHE A 137 -7.41 -1.38 0.74
N SER A 138 -7.82 -1.67 1.97
CA SER A 138 -9.10 -1.20 2.51
C SER A 138 -9.12 0.30 2.81
N THR A 139 -8.01 0.87 3.31
CA THR A 139 -7.99 2.25 3.81
C THR A 139 -7.31 3.25 2.87
N MET A 140 -6.23 2.87 2.21
CA MET A 140 -5.39 3.79 1.42
C MET A 140 -5.93 4.06 0.03
N ALA A 141 -6.36 3.01 -0.66
CA ALA A 141 -6.28 2.99 -2.10
C ALA A 141 -7.22 4.02 -2.77
N LYS A 142 -8.38 4.29 -2.15
CA LYS A 142 -9.31 5.36 -2.56
C LYS A 142 -8.72 6.77 -2.48
N TYR A 143 -7.91 7.05 -1.46
CA TYR A 143 -7.25 8.36 -1.30
C TYR A 143 -6.08 8.51 -2.27
N ARG A 144 -5.31 7.44 -2.46
CA ARG A 144 -4.20 7.41 -3.41
C ARG A 144 -4.68 7.72 -4.84
N VAL A 145 -5.77 7.09 -5.28
CA VAL A 145 -6.37 7.34 -6.60
C VAL A 145 -6.78 8.81 -6.76
N LEU A 146 -7.52 9.38 -5.81
CA LEU A 146 -7.95 10.79 -5.85
C LEU A 146 -6.75 11.75 -5.90
N LEU A 147 -5.79 11.59 -4.98
CA LEU A 147 -4.65 12.48 -4.86
C LEU A 147 -3.72 12.39 -6.07
N THR A 148 -3.60 11.20 -6.67
CA THR A 148 -2.82 11.01 -7.89
C THR A 148 -3.50 11.69 -9.08
N ALA A 149 -4.81 11.49 -9.26
CA ALA A 149 -5.58 12.17 -10.30
C ALA A 149 -5.56 13.70 -10.16
N ALA A 150 -5.52 14.20 -8.91
CA ALA A 150 -5.41 15.62 -8.59
C ALA A 150 -3.97 16.20 -8.69
N GLN A 151 -2.97 15.42 -9.13
CA GLN A 151 -1.55 15.82 -9.18
C GLN A 151 -0.98 16.25 -7.80
N LYS A 152 -1.45 15.59 -6.73
CA LYS A 152 -1.05 15.80 -5.33
C LYS A 152 -0.25 14.62 -4.79
N THR A 153 0.56 13.98 -5.63
CA THR A 153 1.40 12.82 -5.28
C THR A 153 2.39 13.12 -4.16
N TYR A 154 2.82 14.39 -4.00
CA TYR A 154 3.66 14.80 -2.87
C TYR A 154 3.05 14.48 -1.51
N VAL A 155 1.72 14.57 -1.36
CA VAL A 155 1.01 14.26 -0.11
C VAL A 155 1.14 12.78 0.21
N VAL A 156 0.98 11.93 -0.82
CA VAL A 156 1.14 10.48 -0.70
C VAL A 156 2.59 10.15 -0.32
N ALA A 157 3.57 10.77 -0.97
CA ALA A 157 4.98 10.54 -0.70
C ALA A 157 5.39 10.97 0.73
N LEU A 158 4.97 12.16 1.18
CA LEU A 158 5.22 12.64 2.54
C LEU A 158 4.55 11.76 3.60
N ALA A 159 3.27 11.40 3.42
CA ALA A 159 2.57 10.51 4.35
C ALA A 159 3.24 9.12 4.43
N THR A 160 3.73 8.61 3.30
CA THR A 160 4.48 7.34 3.25
C THR A 160 5.80 7.46 3.99
N SER A 161 6.53 8.57 3.80
CA SER A 161 7.80 8.83 4.48
C SER A 161 7.62 8.89 6.00
N VAL A 162 6.59 9.59 6.49
CA VAL A 162 6.25 9.64 7.92
C VAL A 162 5.91 8.25 8.46
N SER A 163 5.12 7.46 7.73
CA SER A 163 4.77 6.10 8.14
C SER A 163 5.99 5.18 8.24
N ILE A 164 6.95 5.29 7.31
CA ILE A 164 8.22 4.54 7.37
C ILE A 164 9.05 4.99 8.58
N ALA A 165 9.16 6.30 8.84
CA ALA A 165 9.88 6.80 10.01
C ALA A 165 9.27 6.26 11.32
N VAL A 166 7.93 6.31 11.44
CA VAL A 166 7.21 5.72 12.59
C VAL A 166 7.43 4.22 12.67
N LYS A 167 7.45 3.50 11.54
CA LYS A 167 7.76 2.07 11.50
C LYS A 167 9.12 1.73 12.10
N VAL A 168 10.15 2.52 11.77
CA VAL A 168 11.50 2.36 12.34
C VAL A 168 11.50 2.64 13.84
N ILE A 169 10.80 3.69 14.29
CA ILE A 169 10.67 4.00 15.73
C ILE A 169 9.98 2.85 16.47
N VAL A 170 8.85 2.36 15.96
CA VAL A 170 8.10 1.24 16.54
C VAL A 170 8.95 -0.02 16.61
N LEU A 171 9.76 -0.30 15.58
CA LEU A 171 10.72 -1.40 15.60
C LEU A 171 11.71 -1.28 16.76
N TYR A 172 12.36 -0.12 16.93
CA TYR A 172 13.32 0.07 18.02
C TYR A 172 12.67 -0.05 19.40
N ILE A 173 11.47 0.51 19.60
CA ILE A 173 10.74 0.38 20.86
C ILE A 173 10.42 -1.09 21.14
N ALA A 174 9.92 -1.83 20.16
CA ALA A 174 9.56 -3.23 20.34
C ALA A 174 10.80 -4.11 20.61
N LEU A 175 11.94 -3.83 19.96
CA LEU A 175 13.21 -4.50 20.24
C LEU A 175 13.73 -4.18 21.65
N TYR A 176 13.61 -2.93 22.10
CA TYR A 176 13.99 -2.54 23.46
C TYR A 176 13.13 -3.24 24.54
N LEU A 177 11.87 -3.53 24.22
CA LEU A 177 10.97 -4.30 25.08
C LEU A 177 11.14 -5.83 24.93
N GLU A 178 12.20 -6.28 24.26
CA GLU A 178 12.50 -7.71 24.01
C GLU A 178 11.32 -8.47 23.39
N SER A 179 10.51 -7.78 22.58
CA SER A 179 9.32 -8.36 21.97
C SER A 179 9.68 -9.41 20.93
N GLY A 180 8.92 -10.51 20.87
CA GLY A 180 9.08 -11.53 19.83
C GLY A 180 8.82 -11.00 18.42
N ILE A 181 9.41 -11.66 17.41
CA ILE A 181 9.33 -11.22 16.01
C ILE A 181 7.88 -11.09 15.49
N ILE A 182 6.98 -11.97 15.92
CA ILE A 182 5.57 -11.95 15.53
C ILE A 182 4.93 -10.61 15.94
N LEU A 183 5.14 -10.20 17.20
CA LEU A 183 4.62 -8.95 17.72
C LEU A 183 5.26 -7.75 17.02
N ILE A 184 6.57 -7.79 16.78
CA ILE A 184 7.28 -6.74 16.02
C ILE A 184 6.68 -6.57 14.62
N LYS A 185 6.44 -7.66 13.88
CA LYS A 185 5.84 -7.59 12.53
C LYS A 185 4.41 -7.08 12.57
N ALA A 186 3.61 -7.49 13.57
CA ALA A 186 2.26 -6.96 13.75
C ALA A 186 2.26 -5.45 14.01
N LEU A 187 3.06 -4.98 14.99
CA LEU A 187 3.15 -3.56 15.35
C LEU A 187 3.68 -2.70 14.19
N THR A 188 4.75 -3.17 13.52
CA THR A 188 5.30 -2.47 12.36
C THR A 188 4.34 -2.47 11.17
N GLY A 189 3.53 -3.51 10.99
CA GLY A 189 2.44 -3.57 10.01
C GLY A 189 1.34 -2.53 10.27
N LEU A 190 0.97 -2.29 11.53
CA LEU A 190 -0.05 -1.31 11.92
C LEU A 190 0.35 0.15 11.61
N THR A 191 1.64 0.44 11.44
CA THR A 191 2.10 1.80 11.09
C THR A 191 1.55 2.34 9.77
N ILE A 192 1.01 1.46 8.91
CA ILE A 192 0.25 1.88 7.72
C ILE A 192 -0.97 2.75 8.08
N LEU A 193 -1.56 2.56 9.26
CA LEU A 193 -2.70 3.35 9.72
C LEU A 193 -2.33 4.82 9.95
N VAL A 194 -1.07 5.12 10.29
CA VAL A 194 -0.58 6.51 10.40
C VAL A 194 -0.67 7.21 9.06
N ARG A 195 -0.23 6.54 7.99
CA ARG A 195 -0.41 7.02 6.62
C ARG A 195 -1.90 7.24 6.32
N SER A 196 -2.77 6.31 6.73
CA SER A 196 -4.23 6.37 6.50
C SER A 196 -4.86 7.56 7.15
N LEU A 197 -4.45 7.85 8.38
CA LEU A 197 -4.91 9.00 9.12
C LEU A 197 -4.47 10.31 8.46
N ILE A 198 -3.20 10.43 8.06
CA ILE A 198 -2.68 11.63 7.39
C ILE A 198 -3.44 11.90 6.09
N LEU A 199 -3.63 10.88 5.25
CA LEU A 199 -4.37 11.03 3.99
C LEU A 199 -5.84 11.36 4.23
N TYR A 200 -6.49 10.72 5.22
CA TYR A 200 -7.87 11.02 5.59
C TYR A 200 -8.04 12.48 5.99
N ILE A 201 -7.20 12.97 6.91
CA ILE A 201 -7.24 14.37 7.40
C ILE A 201 -7.01 15.33 6.23
N TYR A 202 -6.00 15.07 5.38
CA TYR A 202 -5.70 15.93 4.25
C TYR A 202 -6.85 16.00 3.25
N VAL A 203 -7.46 14.85 2.90
CA VAL A 203 -8.57 14.79 1.95
C VAL A 203 -9.80 15.47 2.54
N LYS A 204 -10.15 15.22 3.81
CA LYS A 204 -11.31 15.86 4.46
C LYS A 204 -11.16 17.39 4.54
N ARG A 205 -9.94 17.89 4.74
CA ARG A 205 -9.67 19.34 4.82
C ARG A 205 -9.66 20.02 3.45
N ASN A 206 -9.01 19.42 2.45
CA ASN A 206 -8.81 20.05 1.14
C ASN A 206 -9.92 19.71 0.11
N PHE A 207 -10.61 18.58 0.30
CA PHE A 207 -11.64 18.07 -0.59
C PHE A 207 -12.97 17.88 0.16
N ARG A 208 -13.48 18.96 0.79
CA ARG A 208 -14.75 18.94 1.54
C ARG A 208 -15.96 18.42 0.76
N HIS A 209 -15.93 18.53 -0.57
CA HIS A 209 -17.03 18.12 -1.45
C HIS A 209 -16.98 16.65 -1.88
N VAL A 210 -15.93 15.92 -1.50
CA VAL A 210 -15.74 14.53 -1.91
C VAL A 210 -16.50 13.61 -0.96
N SER A 211 -17.43 12.84 -1.54
CA SER A 211 -18.17 11.79 -0.84
C SER A 211 -17.76 10.41 -1.37
N PHE A 212 -17.63 9.46 -0.46
CA PHE A 212 -17.36 8.04 -0.78
C PHE A 212 -18.58 7.15 -0.52
N THR A 213 -19.77 7.77 -0.51
CA THR A 213 -21.05 7.13 -0.15
C THR A 213 -22.10 7.26 -1.26
N GLU A 214 -21.80 7.97 -2.35
CA GLU A 214 -22.72 8.12 -3.49
C GLU A 214 -22.86 6.84 -4.33
N LYS A 215 -23.86 6.79 -5.22
CA LYS A 215 -24.12 5.64 -6.09
C LYS A 215 -22.87 5.34 -6.95
N PRO A 216 -22.32 4.11 -6.90
CA PRO A 216 -21.11 3.75 -7.63
C PRO A 216 -21.30 3.84 -9.15
N ASN A 217 -20.44 4.59 -9.84
CA ASN A 217 -20.34 4.54 -11.29
C ASN A 217 -19.37 3.42 -11.70
N LYS A 218 -19.90 2.22 -11.99
CA LYS A 218 -19.11 1.04 -12.35
C LYS A 218 -18.63 1.04 -13.81
N GLU A 219 -19.30 1.76 -14.69
CA GLU A 219 -18.95 1.84 -16.13
C GLU A 219 -17.60 2.55 -16.33
N ALA A 220 -17.31 3.57 -15.52
CA ALA A 220 -16.03 4.26 -15.52
C ALA A 220 -14.82 3.37 -15.16
N LEU A 221 -15.06 2.16 -14.64
CA LEU A 221 -14.04 1.19 -14.27
C LEU A 221 -13.94 0.01 -15.24
N GLN A 222 -14.68 0.02 -16.37
CA GLN A 222 -14.63 -1.09 -17.34
C GLN A 222 -13.36 -1.09 -18.21
N GLN A 223 -12.71 0.06 -18.42
CA GLN A 223 -11.50 0.20 -19.25
C GLN A 223 -10.20 -0.33 -18.58
N ARG A 224 -10.30 -1.22 -17.60
CA ARG A 224 -9.13 -1.75 -16.86
C ARG A 224 -8.18 -2.56 -17.74
N GLY A 225 -8.72 -3.37 -18.65
CA GLY A 225 -7.93 -4.17 -19.59
C GLY A 225 -7.09 -3.30 -20.52
N ASP A 226 -7.69 -2.23 -21.06
CA ASP A 226 -7.01 -1.30 -21.97
C ASP A 226 -5.90 -0.52 -21.25
N VAL A 227 -6.12 -0.14 -19.99
CA VAL A 227 -5.10 0.55 -19.18
C VAL A 227 -3.95 -0.40 -18.81
N LEU A 228 -4.25 -1.65 -18.48
CA LEU A 228 -3.23 -2.69 -18.26
C LEU A 228 -2.37 -2.91 -19.50
N LEU A 229 -2.99 -3.08 -20.66
CA LEU A 229 -2.31 -3.20 -21.94
C LEU A 229 -1.42 -1.99 -22.21
N ARG A 230 -1.92 -0.76 -22.00
CA ARG A 230 -1.12 0.46 -22.17
C ARG A 230 0.04 0.55 -21.17
N GLN A 231 -0.13 0.12 -19.92
CA GLN A 231 0.94 0.08 -18.93
C GLN A 231 2.04 -0.91 -19.32
N LEU A 232 1.67 -2.11 -19.77
CA LEU A 232 2.61 -3.13 -20.25
C LEU A 232 3.35 -2.65 -21.51
N LEU A 233 2.63 -2.14 -22.50
CA LEU A 233 3.21 -1.61 -23.74
C LEU A 233 4.19 -0.46 -23.47
N SER A 234 3.83 0.47 -22.58
CA SER A 234 4.71 1.58 -22.19
C SER A 234 5.95 1.14 -21.41
N SER A 235 5.87 0.01 -20.71
CA SER A 235 7.01 -0.57 -19.97
C SER A 235 7.95 -1.29 -20.93
N VAL A 236 7.41 -2.01 -21.92
CA VAL A 236 8.19 -2.66 -22.99
C VAL A 236 8.87 -1.64 -23.90
N GLN A 237 8.18 -0.57 -24.32
CA GLN A 237 8.78 0.52 -25.12
C GLN A 237 9.86 1.32 -24.38
N ARG A 238 9.87 1.33 -23.04
CA ARG A 238 10.97 1.93 -22.27
C ARG A 238 12.12 0.95 -22.02
N ALA A 239 11.85 -0.35 -22.06
CA ALA A 239 12.85 -1.40 -21.89
C ALA A 239 13.66 -1.65 -23.17
N PHE A 240 13.10 -1.32 -24.34
CA PHE A 240 13.77 -1.39 -25.63
C PHE A 240 13.72 -0.02 -26.31
N PRO A 241 14.81 0.78 -26.25
CA PRO A 241 14.94 2.01 -27.02
C PRO A 241 15.05 1.76 -28.53
#